data_AF-A0A954L9G3-F1
#
_entry.id   AF-A0A954L9G3-F1
#
_cell.length_a   1.000
_cell.length_b   1.000
_cell.length_c   1.000
_cell.angle_alpha   90.00
_cell.angle_beta   90.00
_cell.angle_gamma   90.00
#
_symmetry.space_group_name_H-M   'P 1'
#
loop_
_entity.id
_entity.type
_entity.pdbx_description
1 polymer ?
#
loop_
_entity_poly.entity_id
_entity_poly.type
_entity_poly.pdbx_seq_one_letter_code
_entity_poly.pdbx_strand_id
1 'polypeptide(L)'
;MVHINENYLKLKAGYLFPEIGRRVNAFAEANPAAKIIRLGIGDVTEPLPQAVIDAMHTAVDEMSDRSTFRGYGPEQGYAFLREPIAQRDYQARGIQISADEIFISDGSKCDTGNILDIFGDDNVIAVADPVYPVYVD
;
A
#
# COMPACT_ATOMS: atom_id res chain seq x y z
N MET A 1 21.76 -27.99 6.32
CA MET A 1 20.43 -27.65 6.87
C MET A 1 20.18 -26.21 6.47
N VAL A 2 18.98 -25.85 5.99
CA VAL A 2 18.69 -24.45 5.64
C VAL A 2 18.51 -23.66 6.95
N HIS A 3 19.23 -22.56 7.11
CA HIS A 3 19.07 -21.67 8.25
C HIS A 3 17.88 -20.74 8.02
N ILE A 4 17.05 -20.55 9.05
CA ILE A 4 15.94 -19.59 9.01
C ILE A 4 16.46 -18.17 9.24
N ASN A 5 15.68 -17.17 8.84
CA ASN A 5 15.94 -15.78 9.22
C ASN A 5 15.53 -15.57 10.69
N GLU A 6 16.51 -15.49 11.59
CA GLU A 6 16.29 -15.33 13.02
C GLU A 6 15.67 -13.98 13.40
N ASN A 7 15.67 -12.98 12.51
CA ASN A 7 14.99 -11.70 12.75
C ASN A 7 13.48 -11.90 12.98
N TYR A 8 12.87 -12.90 12.34
CA TYR A 8 11.45 -13.24 12.58
C TYR A 8 11.17 -13.65 14.03
N LEU A 9 12.18 -14.16 14.76
CA LEU A 9 12.03 -14.54 16.17
C LEU A 9 12.07 -13.33 17.12
N LYS A 10 12.52 -12.16 16.64
CA LYS A 10 12.57 -10.91 17.41
C LYS A 10 11.22 -10.20 17.48
N LEU A 11 10.29 -10.52 16.56
CA LEU A 11 8.94 -9.97 16.53
C LEU A 11 8.15 -10.42 17.78
N LYS A 12 7.76 -9.47 18.63
CA LYS A 12 7.18 -9.76 19.96
C LYS A 12 5.77 -10.36 19.92
N ALA A 13 5.03 -10.15 18.83
CA ALA A 13 3.67 -10.64 18.64
C ALA A 13 3.35 -10.71 17.14
N GLY A 14 2.20 -11.30 16.80
CA GLY A 14 1.64 -11.16 15.46
C GLY A 14 1.24 -9.71 15.17
N TYR A 15 1.27 -9.34 13.88
CA TYR A 15 0.84 -8.03 13.39
C TYR A 15 -0.53 -7.63 13.99
N LEU A 16 -0.68 -6.36 14.39
CA LEU A 16 -1.81 -5.86 15.17
C LEU A 16 -3.19 -6.22 14.58
N PHE A 17 -3.33 -6.05 13.26
CA PHE A 17 -4.63 -6.18 12.60
C PHE A 17 -5.16 -7.62 12.51
N PRO A 18 -4.33 -8.65 12.20
CA PRO A 18 -4.71 -10.05 12.37
C PRO A 18 -5.26 -10.39 13.75
N GLU A 19 -4.64 -9.88 14.82
CA GLU A 19 -5.12 -10.15 16.20
C GLU A 19 -6.47 -9.47 16.48
N ILE A 20 -6.69 -8.25 15.97
CA ILE A 20 -8.01 -7.60 16.02
C ILE A 20 -9.05 -8.45 15.28
N GLY A 21 -8.72 -8.89 14.06
CA GLY A 21 -9.60 -9.75 13.24
C GLY A 21 -9.99 -11.04 13.97
N ARG A 22 -9.01 -11.72 14.58
CA ARG A 22 -9.24 -12.94 15.37
C ARG A 22 -10.24 -12.71 16.51
N ARG A 23 -10.07 -11.63 17.27
CA ARG A 23 -10.97 -11.31 18.40
C ARG A 23 -12.37 -10.91 17.96
N VAL A 24 -12.48 -10.09 16.91
CA VAL A 24 -13.77 -9.67 16.35
C VAL A 24 -14.54 -10.89 15.83
N ASN A 25 -13.87 -11.83 15.17
CA ASN A 25 -14.49 -13.05 14.66
C ASN A 25 -14.99 -13.95 15.79
N ALA A 26 -14.14 -14.21 16.81
CA ALA A 26 -14.56 -15.00 17.98
C ALA A 26 -15.76 -14.38 18.71
N PHE A 27 -15.81 -13.05 18.82
CA PHE A 27 -16.96 -12.36 19.41
C PHE A 27 -18.21 -12.50 18.54
N ALA A 28 -18.09 -12.34 17.22
CA ALA A 28 -19.20 -12.48 16.28
C ALA A 28 -19.82 -13.88 16.31
N GLU A 29 -18.99 -14.92 16.35
CA GLU A 29 -19.43 -16.32 16.44
C GLU A 29 -20.16 -16.60 17.76
N ALA A 30 -19.65 -16.08 18.88
CA ALA A 30 -20.28 -16.23 20.19
C ALA A 30 -21.57 -15.39 20.34
N ASN A 31 -21.75 -14.35 19.53
CA ASN A 31 -22.85 -13.39 19.65
C ASN A 31 -23.52 -13.12 18.28
N PRO A 32 -24.20 -14.11 17.67
CA PRO A 32 -24.73 -13.99 16.31
C PRO A 32 -25.80 -12.90 16.14
N ALA A 33 -26.46 -12.48 17.23
CA ALA A 33 -27.44 -11.40 17.22
C ALA A 33 -26.82 -9.99 17.36
N ALA A 34 -25.52 -9.90 17.71
CA ALA A 34 -24.86 -8.62 17.91
C ALA A 34 -24.59 -7.92 16.56
N LYS A 35 -25.05 -6.67 16.45
CA LYS A 35 -24.73 -5.81 15.30
C LYS A 35 -23.39 -5.11 15.55
N ILE A 36 -22.30 -5.74 15.13
CA ILE A 36 -20.94 -5.21 15.32
C ILE A 36 -20.70 -4.02 14.40
N ILE A 37 -20.34 -2.88 14.98
CA ILE A 37 -19.88 -1.69 14.25
C ILE A 37 -18.34 -1.68 14.30
N ARG A 38 -17.69 -1.74 13.14
CA ARG A 38 -16.23 -1.83 13.02
C ARG A 38 -15.63 -0.44 12.77
N LEU A 39 -14.98 0.12 13.79
CA LEU A 39 -14.30 1.42 13.74
C LEU A 39 -12.78 1.28 13.95
N GLY A 40 -12.21 0.19 13.42
CA GLY A 40 -10.82 -0.23 13.67
C GLY A 40 -9.83 0.17 12.58
N ILE A 41 -9.61 -0.74 11.62
CA ILE A 41 -8.52 -0.68 10.61
C ILE A 41 -8.57 0.52 9.65
N GLY A 42 -9.68 1.26 9.62
CA GLY A 42 -9.85 2.42 8.73
C GLY A 42 -10.15 2.07 7.28
N ASP A 43 -10.74 0.89 7.02
CA ASP A 43 -11.20 0.52 5.68
C ASP A 43 -12.41 1.36 5.26
N VAL A 44 -12.47 1.71 3.98
CA VAL A 44 -13.46 2.65 3.44
C VAL A 44 -14.80 1.95 3.17
N THR A 45 -15.89 2.73 3.16
CA THR A 45 -17.25 2.21 2.93
C THR A 45 -17.89 2.72 1.65
N GLU A 46 -17.36 3.79 1.06
CA GLU A 46 -17.90 4.41 -0.14
C GLU A 46 -17.33 3.78 -1.41
N PRO A 47 -18.13 3.66 -2.48
CA PRO A 47 -17.67 3.09 -3.75
C PRO A 47 -16.68 4.00 -4.47
N LEU A 48 -15.99 3.44 -5.46
CA LEU A 48 -15.10 4.20 -6.33
C LEU A 48 -15.87 5.33 -7.07
N PRO A 49 -15.31 6.54 -7.20
CA PRO A 49 -15.91 7.59 -8.00
C PRO A 49 -16.07 7.18 -9.48
N GLN A 50 -17.15 7.64 -10.13
CA GLN A 50 -17.46 7.28 -11.52
C GLN A 50 -16.31 7.54 -12.49
N ALA A 51 -15.57 8.64 -12.32
CA ALA A 51 -14.42 8.96 -13.16
C ALA A 51 -13.31 7.90 -13.11
N VAL A 52 -13.12 7.24 -11.96
CA VAL A 52 -12.15 6.14 -11.82
C VAL A 52 -12.68 4.89 -12.52
N ILE A 53 -13.97 4.59 -12.34
CA ILE A 53 -14.64 3.44 -12.96
C ILE A 53 -14.57 3.53 -14.49
N ASP A 54 -14.91 4.68 -15.07
CA ASP A 54 -14.91 4.90 -16.52
C ASP A 54 -13.49 4.76 -17.11
N ALA A 55 -12.49 5.29 -16.40
CA ALA A 55 -11.08 5.17 -16.81
C ALA A 55 -10.58 3.72 -16.74
N MET A 56 -10.96 2.97 -15.69
CA MET A 56 -10.62 1.55 -15.57
C MET A 56 -11.28 0.72 -16.67
N HIS A 57 -12.56 0.96 -16.99
CA HIS A 57 -13.21 0.29 -18.12
C HIS A 57 -12.51 0.56 -19.44
N THR A 58 -12.19 1.82 -19.70
CA THR A 58 -11.45 2.22 -20.92
C THR A 58 -10.09 1.51 -21.01
N ALA A 59 -9.35 1.42 -19.90
CA ALA A 59 -8.07 0.73 -19.85
C ALA A 59 -8.20 -0.79 -20.10
N VAL A 60 -9.25 -1.43 -19.56
CA VAL A 60 -9.55 -2.85 -19.82
C VAL A 60 -9.88 -3.07 -21.30
N ASP A 61 -10.68 -2.19 -21.90
CA ASP A 61 -11.03 -2.27 -23.32
C ASP A 61 -9.79 -2.07 -24.22
N GLU A 62 -8.90 -1.13 -23.90
CA GLU A 62 -7.61 -0.93 -24.59
C GLU A 62 -6.75 -2.19 -24.55
N MET A 63 -6.70 -2.89 -23.42
CA MET A 63 -5.92 -4.12 -23.26
C MET A 63 -6.61 -5.34 -23.89
N SER A 64 -7.89 -5.26 -24.25
CA SER A 64 -8.63 -6.34 -24.92
C SER A 64 -8.36 -6.40 -26.42
N ASP A 65 -7.97 -5.28 -27.05
CA ASP A 65 -7.61 -5.23 -28.46
C ASP A 65 -6.11 -5.47 -28.65
N ARG A 66 -5.76 -6.47 -29.45
CA ARG A 66 -4.39 -6.80 -29.84
C ARG A 66 -3.65 -5.62 -30.48
N SER A 67 -4.36 -4.70 -31.14
CA SER A 67 -3.75 -3.54 -31.80
C SER A 67 -3.28 -2.46 -30.82
N THR A 68 -3.90 -2.37 -29.64
CA THR A 68 -3.61 -1.38 -28.59
C THR A 68 -3.00 -1.98 -27.32
N PHE A 69 -2.97 -3.31 -27.20
CA PHE A 69 -2.41 -4.03 -26.06
C PHE A 69 -0.99 -3.57 -25.71
N ARG A 70 -0.75 -3.38 -24.41
CA ARG A 70 0.57 -3.05 -23.84
C ARG A 70 1.10 -4.23 -23.04
N GLY A 71 2.35 -4.61 -23.27
CA GLY A 71 3.05 -5.63 -22.48
C GLY A 71 3.51 -5.10 -21.13
N TYR A 72 4.72 -5.47 -20.71
CA TYR A 72 5.34 -4.84 -19.55
C TYR A 72 5.40 -3.32 -19.72
N GLY A 73 4.88 -2.61 -18.73
CA GLY A 73 5.06 -1.16 -18.62
C GLY A 73 6.45 -0.82 -18.06
N PRO A 74 6.80 0.47 -18.04
CA PRO A 74 8.00 0.94 -17.35
C PRO A 74 7.87 0.66 -15.85
N GLU A 75 8.92 0.11 -15.24
CA GLU A 75 8.95 -0.33 -13.84
C GLU A 75 8.77 0.84 -12.86
N GLN A 76 9.20 2.03 -13.26
CA GLN A 76 8.99 3.28 -12.52
C GLN A 76 7.54 3.79 -12.58
N GLY A 77 6.73 3.27 -13.51
CA GLY A 77 5.38 3.73 -13.81
C GLY A 77 5.27 4.58 -15.07
N TYR A 78 4.08 4.60 -15.66
CA TYR A 78 3.84 5.33 -16.91
C TYR A 78 3.90 6.85 -16.71
N ALA A 79 4.46 7.55 -17.71
CA ALA A 79 4.60 9.00 -17.70
C ALA A 79 3.26 9.73 -17.53
N PHE A 80 2.18 9.21 -18.15
CA PHE A 80 0.83 9.79 -18.03
C PHE A 80 0.29 9.80 -16.60
N LEU A 81 0.88 9.04 -15.67
CA LEU A 81 0.55 9.07 -14.24
C LEU A 81 1.58 9.87 -13.44
N ARG A 82 2.87 9.68 -13.71
CA ARG A 82 3.95 10.41 -13.01
C ARG A 82 3.90 11.92 -13.23
N GLU A 83 3.64 12.36 -14.47
CA GLU A 83 3.59 13.78 -14.81
C GLU A 83 2.46 14.53 -14.07
N PRO A 84 1.21 14.06 -14.06
CA PRO A 84 0.16 14.70 -13.26
C PRO A 84 0.47 14.74 -11.77
N ILE A 85 1.07 13.69 -11.20
CA ILE A 85 1.45 13.68 -9.77
C ILE A 85 2.49 14.78 -9.51
N ALA A 86 3.56 14.84 -10.30
CA ALA A 86 4.58 15.89 -10.18
C ALA A 86 3.96 17.29 -10.27
N GLN A 87 3.11 17.52 -11.26
CA GLN A 87 2.51 18.82 -11.52
C GLN A 87 1.49 19.23 -10.44
N ARG A 88 0.58 18.34 -10.07
CA ARG A 88 -0.59 18.66 -9.24
C ARG A 88 -0.33 18.53 -7.75
N ASP A 89 0.44 17.53 -7.34
CA ASP A 89 0.65 17.24 -5.92
C ASP A 89 1.85 17.99 -5.36
N TYR A 90 2.88 18.26 -6.19
CA TYR A 90 4.13 18.90 -5.78
C TYR A 90 4.31 20.30 -6.35
N GLN A 91 4.43 20.44 -7.68
CA GLN A 91 4.80 21.72 -8.32
C GLN A 91 3.73 22.80 -8.14
N ALA A 92 2.44 22.44 -8.18
CA ALA A 92 1.35 23.36 -7.87
C ALA A 92 1.41 23.92 -6.43
N ARG A 93 2.14 23.25 -5.53
CA ARG A 93 2.40 23.69 -4.15
C ARG A 93 3.77 24.36 -3.98
N GLY A 94 4.46 24.64 -5.09
CA GLY A 94 5.80 25.24 -5.10
C GLY A 94 6.93 24.26 -4.80
N ILE A 95 6.66 22.95 -4.75
CA ILE A 95 7.66 21.91 -4.46
C ILE A 95 8.24 21.39 -5.78
N GLN A 96 9.55 21.51 -5.96
CA GLN A 96 10.23 21.13 -7.20
C GLN A 96 10.52 19.62 -7.23
N ILE A 97 9.48 18.81 -7.43
CA ILE A 97 9.61 17.38 -7.75
C ILE A 97 9.37 17.18 -9.24
N SER A 98 10.29 16.53 -9.93
CA SER A 98 10.15 16.13 -11.33
C SER A 98 9.55 14.73 -11.48
N ALA A 99 9.02 14.43 -12.66
CA ALA A 99 8.32 13.17 -12.90
C ALA A 99 9.25 11.93 -12.82
N ASP A 100 10.56 12.09 -12.99
CA ASP A 100 11.60 11.06 -12.85
C ASP A 100 12.03 10.81 -11.40
N GLU A 101 11.58 11.62 -10.45
CA GLU A 101 11.73 11.38 -9.01
C GLU A 101 10.55 10.60 -8.41
N ILE A 102 9.51 10.33 -9.22
CA ILE A 102 8.30 9.60 -8.80
C ILE A 102 8.38 8.14 -9.25
N PHE A 103 8.16 7.23 -8.31
CA PHE A 103 8.11 5.79 -8.54
C PHE A 103 6.72 5.28 -8.17
N ILE A 104 6.01 4.71 -9.13
CA ILE A 104 4.66 4.16 -8.93
C ILE A 104 4.78 2.72 -8.46
N SER A 105 4.15 2.42 -7.32
CA SER A 105 4.10 1.09 -6.73
C SER A 105 2.66 0.57 -6.63
N ASP A 106 2.50 -0.63 -6.10
CA ASP A 106 1.21 -1.24 -5.76
C ASP A 106 0.65 -0.76 -4.42
N GLY A 107 1.43 -0.01 -3.63
CA GLY A 107 0.95 0.65 -2.42
C GLY A 107 2.04 0.94 -1.38
N SER A 108 1.78 1.94 -0.54
CA SER A 108 2.75 2.44 0.44
C SER A 108 3.20 1.39 1.47
N LYS A 109 2.39 0.35 1.74
CA LYS A 109 2.82 -0.74 2.64
C LYS A 109 3.98 -1.55 2.03
N CYS A 110 3.93 -1.83 0.73
CA CYS A 110 5.02 -2.50 0.03
C CYS A 110 6.25 -1.61 -0.01
N ASP A 111 6.09 -0.33 -0.38
CA ASP A 111 7.22 0.61 -0.44
C ASP A 111 7.90 0.78 0.92
N THR A 112 7.13 0.97 1.98
CA THR A 112 7.69 1.21 3.32
C THR A 112 8.36 -0.03 3.92
N GLY A 113 7.92 -1.24 3.56
CA GLY A 113 8.62 -2.47 3.91
C GLY A 113 9.87 -2.72 3.08
N ASN A 114 9.79 -2.51 1.76
CA ASN A 114 10.85 -2.86 0.82
C ASN A 114 11.91 -1.76 0.65
N ILE A 115 11.65 -0.52 1.10
CA ILE A 115 12.66 0.55 1.05
C ILE A 115 13.89 0.20 1.90
N LEU A 116 13.75 -0.71 2.87
CA LEU A 116 14.87 -1.21 3.67
C LEU A 116 15.85 -2.07 2.85
N ASP A 117 15.43 -2.63 1.71
CA ASP A 117 16.29 -3.45 0.86
C ASP A 117 17.48 -2.66 0.25
N ILE A 118 17.35 -1.33 0.17
CA ILE A 118 18.41 -0.45 -0.33
C ILE A 118 19.27 0.16 0.80
N PHE A 119 18.95 -0.11 2.07
CA PHE A 119 19.72 0.32 3.23
C PHE A 119 20.41 -0.86 3.93
N GLY A 120 21.58 -0.62 4.52
CA GLY A 120 22.30 -1.63 5.31
C GLY A 120 21.74 -1.79 6.73
N ASP A 121 22.13 -2.87 7.40
CA ASP A 121 21.72 -3.26 8.75
C ASP A 121 22.41 -2.47 9.87
N ASP A 122 23.52 -1.79 9.57
CA ASP A 122 24.27 -0.96 10.53
C ASP A 122 23.60 0.39 10.87
N ASN A 123 22.47 0.71 10.25
CA ASN A 123 21.77 1.98 10.48
C ASN A 123 20.89 1.93 11.73
N VAL A 124 20.88 3.03 12.49
CA VAL A 124 19.90 3.24 13.56
C VAL A 124 18.70 4.00 12.99
N ILE A 125 17.54 3.35 12.96
CA ILE A 125 16.30 3.92 12.43
C ILE A 125 15.52 4.59 13.56
N ALA A 126 15.20 5.87 13.38
CA ALA A 126 14.31 6.61 14.27
C ALA A 126 12.87 6.55 13.74
N VAL A 127 11.92 6.24 14.62
CA VAL A 127 10.48 6.24 14.32
C VAL A 127 9.75 7.12 15.34
N ALA A 128 8.60 7.66 14.95
CA ALA A 128 7.72 8.33 15.91
C ALA A 128 7.16 7.33 16.94
N ASP A 129 6.64 7.84 18.05
CA ASP A 129 5.89 7.04 19.03
C ASP A 129 4.69 7.88 19.53
N PRO A 130 3.43 7.52 19.17
CA PRO A 130 3.01 6.31 18.44
C PRO A 130 3.26 6.39 16.93
N VAL A 131 3.31 5.22 16.27
CA VAL A 131 3.49 5.12 14.81
C VAL A 131 2.75 3.91 14.22
N TYR A 132 2.55 3.92 12.90
CA TYR A 132 1.99 2.78 12.18
C TYR A 132 2.97 1.58 12.24
N PRO A 133 2.53 0.38 12.63
CA PRO A 133 3.43 -0.72 13.00
C PRO A 133 4.31 -1.23 11.86
N VAL A 134 3.93 -1.01 10.59
CA VAL A 134 4.74 -1.43 9.43
C VAL A 134 6.15 -0.85 9.41
N TYR A 135 6.39 0.30 10.07
CA TYR A 135 7.74 0.86 10.13
C TYR A 135 8.64 0.21 11.19
N VAL A 136 8.06 -0.49 12.16
CA VAL A 136 8.78 -1.11 13.30
C VAL A 136 8.92 -2.61 13.11
N ASP A 137 7.90 -3.25 12.52
CA ASP A 137 7.88 -4.67 12.17
C ASP A 137 8.83 -4.97 11.00
#